data_AF-A0A7S3U222-F1
#
_entry.id   AF-A0A7S3U222-F1
#
_cell.length_a   1.000
_cell.length_b   1.000
_cell.length_c   1.000
_cell.angle_alpha   90.00
_cell.angle_beta   90.00
_cell.angle_gamma   90.00
#
_symmetry.space_group_name_H-M   'P 1'
#
loop_
_entity.id
_entity.type
_entity.pdbx_description
1 polymer ?
#
loop_
_entity_poly.entity_id
_entity_poly.type
_entity_poly.pdbx_seq_one_letter_code
_entity_poly.pdbx_strand_id
1 'polypeptide(L)'
;DDVHSRVRQRRLENRLSKSKNGLPTNRKVRKSVEEVEKELTKQGKDASKIRGRSTSRPVTLASKRKRDATAGGEDEGAEGSRARSMLRGRSASMAKGMKSEEAAQVAEKVRRKKMRKLEKHGKKGEADHHIPDWKPKHLFTGKRGIGKTDRRQ
;
A
#
# COMPACT_ATOMS: atom_id res chain seq x y z
N ASP A 1 -5.89 -42.91 -31.24
CA ASP A 1 -6.23 -41.47 -31.36
C ASP A 1 -6.24 -40.63 -30.07
N ASP A 2 -5.94 -41.19 -28.90
CA ASP A 2 -6.02 -40.46 -27.59
C ASP A 2 -4.84 -39.49 -27.32
N VAL A 3 -3.65 -39.78 -27.83
CA VAL A 3 -2.47 -38.92 -27.61
C VAL A 3 -2.63 -37.59 -28.35
N HIS A 4 -3.16 -37.63 -29.58
CA HIS A 4 -3.34 -36.44 -30.41
C HIS A 4 -4.47 -35.53 -29.88
N SER A 5 -5.53 -36.08 -29.29
CA SER A 5 -6.59 -35.30 -28.63
C SER A 5 -6.06 -34.58 -27.38
N ARG A 6 -5.28 -35.27 -26.55
CA ARG A 6 -4.64 -34.69 -25.34
C ARG A 6 -3.67 -33.57 -25.69
N VAL A 7 -2.86 -33.75 -26.72
CA VAL A 7 -1.93 -32.70 -27.21
C VAL A 7 -2.70 -31.49 -27.74
N ARG A 8 -3.83 -31.70 -28.45
CA ARG A 8 -4.69 -30.61 -28.91
C ARG A 8 -5.33 -29.85 -27.74
N GLN A 9 -5.88 -30.54 -26.76
CA GLN A 9 -6.46 -29.94 -25.55
C GLN A 9 -5.43 -29.07 -24.81
N ARG A 10 -4.23 -29.60 -24.58
CA ARG A 10 -3.14 -28.84 -23.93
C ARG A 10 -2.74 -27.58 -24.70
N ARG A 11 -2.75 -27.62 -26.03
CA ARG A 11 -2.48 -26.44 -26.87
C ARG A 11 -3.56 -25.37 -26.71
N LEU A 12 -4.84 -25.76 -26.59
CA LEU A 12 -5.96 -24.84 -26.36
C LEU A 12 -5.88 -24.23 -24.95
N GLU A 13 -5.64 -25.03 -23.92
CA GLU A 13 -5.45 -24.56 -22.53
C GLU A 13 -4.30 -23.55 -22.41
N ASN A 14 -3.17 -23.82 -23.08
CA ASN A 14 -2.02 -22.90 -23.10
C ASN A 14 -2.35 -21.57 -23.81
N ARG A 15 -3.21 -21.59 -24.84
CA ARG A 15 -3.64 -20.35 -25.51
C ARG A 15 -4.57 -19.53 -24.62
N LEU A 16 -5.47 -20.19 -23.89
CA LEU A 16 -6.42 -19.54 -22.98
C LEU A 16 -5.75 -18.97 -21.72
N SER A 17 -4.75 -19.68 -21.17
CA SER A 17 -4.06 -19.30 -19.92
C SER A 17 -2.92 -18.30 -20.08
N LYS A 18 -2.49 -18.02 -21.32
CA LYS A 18 -1.37 -17.09 -21.59
C LYS A 18 -1.85 -15.64 -21.60
N SER A 19 -1.68 -14.94 -20.49
CA SER A 19 -1.89 -13.49 -20.43
C SER A 19 -0.79 -12.73 -21.19
N LYS A 20 -1.15 -11.63 -21.90
CA LYS A 20 -0.20 -10.73 -22.59
C LYS A 20 0.97 -10.27 -21.70
N ASN A 21 0.71 -10.12 -20.40
CA ASN A 21 1.73 -9.72 -19.42
C ASN A 21 2.19 -10.97 -18.67
N GLY A 22 3.31 -11.56 -19.11
CA GLY A 22 3.94 -12.72 -18.50
C GLY A 22 4.54 -12.38 -17.14
N LEU A 23 3.73 -12.38 -16.08
CA LEU A 23 4.25 -12.29 -14.71
C LEU A 23 5.11 -13.53 -14.40
N PRO A 24 6.33 -13.38 -13.85
CA PRO A 24 7.14 -14.52 -13.41
C PRO A 24 6.35 -15.34 -12.37
N THR A 25 6.33 -16.65 -12.57
CA THR A 25 5.43 -17.65 -11.98
C THR A 25 5.61 -17.92 -10.49
N ASN A 26 6.17 -17.00 -9.70
CA ASN A 26 6.43 -17.22 -8.27
C ASN A 26 5.39 -16.61 -7.33
N ARG A 27 4.28 -16.06 -7.85
CA ARG A 27 3.22 -15.44 -7.01
C ARG A 27 1.78 -15.86 -7.34
N LYS A 28 1.56 -16.82 -8.24
CA LYS A 28 0.20 -17.21 -8.66
C LYS A 28 -0.27 -18.43 -7.88
N VAL A 29 -1.30 -18.21 -7.05
CA VAL A 29 -2.26 -19.19 -6.50
C VAL A 29 -1.63 -20.35 -5.72
N ARG A 30 -1.83 -20.36 -4.40
CA ARG A 30 -1.54 -21.55 -3.59
C ARG A 30 -2.45 -22.67 -4.09
N LYS A 31 -1.91 -23.67 -4.79
CA LYS A 31 -2.66 -24.88 -5.16
C LYS A 31 -3.09 -25.61 -3.90
N SER A 32 -4.31 -26.11 -3.89
CA SER A 32 -4.77 -26.98 -2.80
C SER A 32 -3.99 -28.30 -2.83
N VAL A 33 -3.81 -28.93 -1.67
CA VAL A 33 -3.12 -30.23 -1.57
C VAL A 33 -3.85 -31.29 -2.39
N GLU A 34 -5.19 -31.21 -2.42
CA GLU A 34 -6.07 -32.13 -3.16
C GLU A 34 -5.90 -32.04 -4.68
N GLU A 35 -5.75 -30.83 -5.24
CA GLU A 35 -5.47 -30.65 -6.67
C GLU A 35 -4.15 -31.29 -7.08
N VAL A 36 -3.12 -31.13 -6.23
CA VAL A 36 -1.79 -31.70 -6.47
C VAL A 36 -1.82 -33.23 -6.35
N GLU A 37 -2.56 -33.78 -5.39
CA GLU A 37 -2.78 -35.23 -5.23
C GLU A 37 -3.44 -35.83 -6.49
N LYS A 38 -4.51 -35.21 -7.01
CA LYS A 38 -5.23 -35.67 -8.21
C LYS A 38 -4.38 -35.66 -9.48
N GLU A 39 -3.53 -34.64 -9.65
CA GLU A 39 -2.64 -34.57 -10.82
C GLU A 39 -1.53 -35.65 -10.78
N LEU A 40 -1.02 -35.96 -9.58
CA LEU A 40 0.05 -36.94 -9.42
C LEU A 40 -0.45 -38.38 -9.57
N THR A 41 -1.64 -38.69 -9.05
CA THR A 41 -2.28 -40.00 -9.28
C THR A 41 -2.63 -40.20 -10.75
N LYS A 42 -3.11 -39.15 -11.45
CA LYS A 42 -3.32 -39.17 -12.90
C LYS A 42 -2.04 -39.41 -13.70
N GLN A 43 -0.88 -39.02 -13.16
CA GLN A 43 0.44 -39.29 -13.74
C GLN A 43 1.05 -40.63 -13.29
N GLY A 44 0.35 -41.42 -12.47
CA GLY A 44 0.82 -42.70 -11.94
C GLY A 44 1.91 -42.58 -10.88
N LYS A 45 2.06 -41.42 -10.23
CA LYS A 45 3.03 -41.18 -9.16
C LYS A 45 2.36 -41.35 -7.80
N ASP A 46 3.10 -41.91 -6.85
CA ASP A 46 2.63 -42.09 -5.48
C ASP A 46 2.43 -40.74 -4.76
N ALA A 47 1.19 -40.44 -4.38
CA ALA A 47 0.78 -39.23 -3.71
C ALA A 47 0.88 -39.30 -2.16
N SER A 48 1.17 -40.49 -1.60
CA SER A 48 1.18 -40.74 -0.15
C SER A 48 2.14 -39.81 0.64
N LYS A 49 3.29 -39.49 0.04
CA LYS A 49 4.35 -38.66 0.64
C LYS A 49 4.01 -37.17 0.74
N ILE A 50 2.94 -36.70 0.09
CA ILE A 50 2.55 -35.28 0.07
C ILE A 50 1.88 -34.90 1.38
N ARG A 51 0.96 -35.74 1.88
CA ARG A 51 0.22 -35.47 3.12
C ARG A 51 1.15 -35.34 4.32
N GLY A 52 2.20 -36.14 4.39
CA GLY A 52 3.20 -36.10 5.47
C GLY A 52 3.88 -34.74 5.65
N ARG A 53 4.02 -33.96 4.56
CA ARG A 53 4.58 -32.58 4.62
C ARG A 53 3.56 -31.53 5.09
N SER A 54 2.28 -31.75 4.80
CA SER A 54 1.18 -30.87 5.23
C SER A 54 0.74 -31.16 6.67
N THR A 55 0.82 -32.41 7.13
CA THR A 55 0.49 -32.81 8.52
C THR A 55 1.60 -32.50 9.53
N SER A 56 2.85 -32.39 9.08
CA SER A 56 4.00 -32.04 9.93
C SER A 56 4.13 -30.54 10.23
N ARG A 57 3.28 -29.67 9.65
CA ARG A 57 3.19 -28.27 10.07
C ARG A 57 2.32 -28.19 11.32
N PRO A 58 2.88 -27.83 12.50
CA PRO A 58 2.10 -27.82 13.72
C PRO A 58 0.99 -26.76 13.64
N VAL A 59 -0.22 -27.18 13.98
CA VAL A 59 -1.44 -26.35 14.05
C VAL A 59 -1.26 -25.15 15.00
N THR A 60 -0.25 -25.20 15.88
CA THR A 60 0.08 -24.14 16.84
C THR A 60 0.60 -22.84 16.21
N LEU A 61 1.14 -22.86 14.97
CA LEU A 61 1.48 -21.63 14.25
C LEU A 61 0.30 -21.01 13.48
N ALA A 62 -0.75 -21.79 13.20
CA ALA A 62 -1.95 -21.34 12.48
C ALA A 62 -3.14 -21.06 13.42
N SER A 63 -3.14 -21.65 14.62
CA SER A 63 -4.12 -21.40 15.65
C SER A 63 -3.87 -20.02 16.24
N LYS A 64 -4.70 -19.05 15.86
CA LYS A 64 -4.78 -17.77 16.53
C LYS A 64 -5.09 -18.07 18.00
N ARG A 65 -4.18 -17.71 18.92
CA ARG A 65 -4.48 -17.71 20.35
C ARG A 65 -5.75 -16.87 20.52
N LYS A 66 -6.87 -17.49 20.90
CA LYS A 66 -8.03 -16.77 21.42
C LYS A 66 -7.56 -16.14 22.72
N ARG A 67 -7.09 -14.89 22.65
CA ARG A 67 -6.90 -14.06 23.83
C ARG A 67 -8.28 -13.55 24.18
N ASP A 68 -8.74 -13.83 25.40
CA ASP A 68 -9.95 -13.24 25.95
C ASP A 68 -9.96 -11.74 25.69
N ALA A 69 -11.07 -11.27 25.14
CA ALA A 69 -11.28 -9.88 24.74
C ALA A 69 -11.16 -8.98 25.96
N THR A 70 -9.95 -8.47 26.20
CA THR A 70 -9.70 -7.38 27.13
C THR A 70 -9.88 -6.09 26.36
N ALA A 71 -10.99 -5.40 26.66
CA ALA A 71 -11.34 -4.02 26.31
C ALA A 71 -10.63 -3.45 25.06
N GLY A 72 -11.20 -3.72 23.88
CA GLY A 72 -10.80 -3.07 22.62
C GLY A 72 -10.84 -3.97 21.38
N GLY A 73 -11.81 -4.88 21.27
CA GLY A 73 -11.77 -5.91 20.25
C GLY A 73 -13.14 -6.35 19.73
N GLU A 74 -13.88 -5.43 19.11
CA GLU A 74 -15.01 -5.60 18.17
C GLU A 74 -15.65 -4.20 18.10
N ASP A 75 -15.62 -3.41 17.04
CA ASP A 75 -15.95 -3.60 15.63
C ASP A 75 -15.29 -2.41 14.86
N GLU A 76 -15.37 -2.41 13.53
CA GLU A 76 -14.80 -1.44 12.56
C GLU A 76 -13.46 -1.85 11.95
N GLY A 77 -13.57 -2.48 10.78
CA GLY A 77 -12.45 -2.87 9.95
C GLY A 77 -11.59 -1.69 9.50
N ALA A 78 -10.32 -2.03 9.21
CA ALA A 78 -9.30 -1.25 8.49
C ALA A 78 -8.04 -0.79 9.26
N GLU A 79 -7.49 -1.52 10.24
CA GLU A 79 -6.22 -1.09 10.86
C GLU A 79 -5.15 -2.18 11.07
N GLY A 80 -4.93 -3.05 10.08
CA GLY A 80 -3.94 -4.13 10.20
C GLY A 80 -2.50 -3.82 9.78
N SER A 81 -2.26 -2.85 8.89
CA SER A 81 -0.95 -2.68 8.25
C SER A 81 -0.44 -1.25 8.15
N ARG A 82 -1.30 -0.24 8.36
CA ARG A 82 -0.88 1.18 8.39
C ARG A 82 -0.62 1.69 9.82
N ALA A 83 -1.41 1.24 10.79
CA ALA A 83 -1.34 1.71 12.18
C ALA A 83 -0.03 1.33 12.91
N ARG A 84 0.54 0.14 12.65
CA ARG A 84 1.81 -0.28 13.30
C ARG A 84 3.00 0.59 12.94
N SER A 85 2.99 1.22 11.77
CA SER A 85 4.05 2.13 11.32
C SER A 85 3.90 3.57 11.86
N MET A 86 2.69 3.95 12.31
CA MET A 86 2.42 5.29 12.84
C MET A 86 2.65 5.44 14.34
N LEU A 87 2.64 4.33 15.10
CA LEU A 87 2.51 4.40 16.56
C LEU A 87 3.83 4.40 17.36
N ARG A 88 4.99 4.14 16.75
CA ARG A 88 6.22 3.88 17.52
C ARG A 88 7.36 4.89 17.38
N GLY A 89 7.07 6.17 17.11
CA GLY A 89 8.13 7.19 17.13
C GLY A 89 7.78 8.67 17.06
N ARG A 90 6.53 9.09 16.82
CA ARG A 90 6.24 10.52 16.59
C ARG A 90 5.22 11.17 17.53
N SER A 91 4.26 10.42 18.09
CA SER A 91 3.18 10.99 18.91
C SER A 91 3.59 11.34 20.34
N ALA A 92 4.66 10.73 20.87
CA ALA A 92 5.09 11.00 22.25
C ALA A 92 5.89 12.29 22.44
N SER A 93 6.47 12.88 21.38
CA SER A 93 7.38 14.03 21.54
C SER A 93 6.67 15.32 22.00
N MET A 94 5.47 15.59 21.49
CA MET A 94 4.70 16.80 21.84
C MET A 94 4.06 16.73 23.23
N ALA A 95 3.67 15.54 23.69
CA ALA A 95 3.05 15.34 25.01
C ALA A 95 4.09 15.19 26.13
N LYS A 96 5.31 14.71 25.83
CA LYS A 96 6.35 14.41 26.82
C LYS A 96 6.89 15.63 27.59
N GLY A 97 6.61 16.85 27.13
CA GLY A 97 7.03 18.09 27.80
C GLY A 97 5.93 18.78 28.63
N MET A 98 4.69 18.30 28.61
CA MET A 98 3.57 18.95 29.29
C MET A 98 3.24 18.24 30.60
N LYS A 99 2.92 19.02 31.64
CA LYS A 99 2.66 18.51 33.00
C LYS A 99 1.37 17.68 33.10
N SER A 100 0.38 17.96 32.27
CA SER A 100 -0.92 17.30 32.25
C SER A 100 -1.46 17.18 30.83
N GLU A 101 -2.39 16.23 30.63
CA GLU A 101 -3.07 16.05 29.34
C GLU A 101 -3.91 17.26 28.94
N GLU A 102 -4.54 17.93 29.91
CA GLU A 102 -5.29 19.17 29.70
C GLU A 102 -4.39 20.28 29.13
N ALA A 103 -3.17 20.42 29.66
CA ALA A 103 -2.21 21.39 29.15
C ALA A 103 -1.79 21.08 27.71
N ALA A 104 -1.65 19.79 27.36
CA ALA A 104 -1.36 19.36 26.00
C ALA A 104 -2.53 19.70 25.03
N GLN A 105 -3.78 19.49 25.45
CA GLN A 105 -4.95 19.85 24.66
C GLN A 105 -5.07 21.37 24.44
N VAL A 106 -4.80 22.17 25.48
CA VAL A 106 -4.77 23.64 25.36
C VAL A 106 -3.68 24.07 24.38
N ALA A 107 -2.48 23.50 24.47
CA ALA A 107 -1.39 23.78 23.55
C ALA A 107 -1.75 23.43 22.10
N GLU A 108 -2.45 22.31 21.88
CA GLU A 108 -2.92 21.93 20.55
C GLU A 108 -3.96 22.93 20.01
N LYS A 109 -4.92 23.37 20.83
CA LYS A 109 -5.90 24.40 20.45
C LYS A 109 -5.20 25.70 20.05
N VAL A 110 -4.18 26.12 20.79
CA VAL A 110 -3.37 27.31 20.47
C VAL A 110 -2.62 27.11 19.15
N ARG A 111 -2.00 25.95 18.93
CA ARG A 111 -1.33 25.62 17.66
C ARG A 111 -2.28 25.74 16.48
N ARG A 112 -3.46 25.11 16.54
CA ARG A 112 -4.47 25.17 15.48
C ARG A 112 -4.92 26.60 15.20
N LYS A 113 -5.12 27.43 16.24
CA LYS A 113 -5.45 28.86 16.07
C LYS A 113 -4.35 29.63 15.33
N LYS A 114 -3.07 29.37 15.60
CA LYS A 114 -1.94 30.02 14.91
C LYS A 114 -1.86 29.60 13.43
N MET A 115 -2.10 28.33 13.13
CA MET A 115 -2.06 27.80 11.75
C MET A 115 -3.11 28.43 10.83
N ARG A 116 -4.26 28.87 11.36
CA ARG A 116 -5.32 29.53 10.57
C ARG A 116 -4.83 30.73 9.73
N LYS A 117 -3.81 31.46 10.19
CA LYS A 117 -3.23 32.58 9.43
C LYS A 117 -2.55 32.08 8.14
N LEU A 118 -1.81 30.98 8.24
CA LEU A 118 -1.12 30.36 7.10
C LEU A 118 -2.14 29.74 6.12
N GLU A 119 -3.17 29.08 6.66
CA GLU A 119 -4.27 28.49 5.88
C GLU A 119 -5.06 29.57 5.13
N LYS A 120 -5.29 30.74 5.74
CA LYS A 120 -5.94 31.89 5.08
C LYS A 120 -5.16 32.35 3.85
N HIS A 121 -3.83 32.29 3.88
CA HIS A 121 -2.98 32.62 2.74
C HIS A 121 -2.73 31.43 1.79
N GLY A 122 -3.36 30.27 2.03
CA GLY A 122 -3.21 29.08 1.20
C GLY A 122 -1.82 28.44 1.24
N LYS A 123 -1.04 28.68 2.30
CA LYS A 123 0.32 28.14 2.42
C LYS A 123 0.30 26.64 2.68
N LYS A 124 1.24 25.91 2.09
CA LYS A 124 1.35 24.44 2.23
C LYS A 124 1.69 24.00 3.66
N GLY A 125 2.35 24.88 4.42
CA GLY A 125 2.73 24.64 5.80
C GLY A 125 3.61 25.77 6.33
N GLU A 126 4.16 25.59 7.54
CA GLU A 126 5.06 26.57 8.15
C GLU A 126 6.37 26.75 7.38
N ALA A 127 6.83 25.74 6.63
CA ALA A 127 8.05 25.83 5.83
C ALA A 127 7.87 26.61 4.51
N ASP A 128 6.64 26.95 4.14
CA ASP A 128 6.34 27.60 2.86
C ASP A 128 6.51 29.12 2.95
N HIS A 129 7.75 29.57 2.74
CA HIS A 129 8.17 30.97 2.81
C HIS A 129 8.42 31.58 1.43
N HIS A 130 7.86 31.01 0.35
CA HIS A 130 8.05 31.51 -1.01
C HIS A 130 7.40 32.89 -1.20
N ILE A 131 8.18 33.84 -1.74
CA ILE A 131 7.73 35.19 -2.09
C ILE A 131 7.65 35.25 -3.63
N PRO A 132 6.45 35.33 -4.21
CA PRO A 132 6.32 35.44 -5.66
C PRO A 132 6.68 36.84 -6.15
N ASP A 133 7.29 36.90 -7.34
CA ASP A 133 7.51 38.16 -8.06
C ASP A 133 6.20 38.61 -8.72
N TRP A 134 5.49 39.52 -8.04
CA TRP A 134 4.21 40.05 -8.55
C TRP A 134 4.37 40.92 -9.80
N LYS A 135 5.50 41.63 -9.95
CA LYS A 135 5.76 42.54 -11.07
C LYS A 135 7.11 42.23 -11.72
N PRO A 136 7.27 41.10 -12.42
CA PRO A 136 8.54 40.73 -13.01
C PRO A 136 8.92 41.72 -14.13
N LYS A 137 10.18 42.17 -14.10
CA LYS A 137 10.70 43.22 -14.99
C LYS A 137 10.44 42.95 -16.48
N HIS A 138 10.65 41.73 -16.94
CA HIS A 138 10.52 41.34 -18.35
C HIS A 138 9.07 41.36 -18.88
N LEU A 139 8.07 41.54 -18.01
CA LEU A 139 6.68 41.79 -18.42
C LEU A 139 6.36 43.28 -18.57
N PHE A 140 6.96 44.12 -17.73
CA PHE A 140 6.55 45.52 -17.56
C PHE A 140 7.59 46.52 -18.07
N THR A 141 8.70 46.06 -18.63
CA THR A 141 9.76 46.92 -19.16
C THR A 141 10.06 46.58 -20.61
N GLY A 142 10.45 47.60 -21.37
CA GLY A 142 10.69 47.50 -22.81
C GLY A 142 9.43 47.68 -23.65
N LYS A 143 9.62 47.97 -24.94
CA LYS A 143 8.57 48.02 -25.96
C LYS A 143 8.92 47.01 -27.05
N ARG A 144 7.92 46.39 -27.65
CA ARG A 144 8.11 45.47 -28.79
C ARG A 144 8.43 46.28 -30.04
N GLY A 145 9.60 46.06 -30.63
CA GLY A 145 9.99 46.63 -31.92
C GLY A 145 9.56 45.75 -33.11
N ILE A 146 9.91 46.19 -34.31
CA ILE A 146 9.83 45.38 -35.54
C ILE A 146 11.03 44.43 -35.56
N GLY A 147 10.78 43.12 -35.68
CA GLY A 147 11.82 42.09 -35.71
C GLY A 147 11.64 41.00 -34.65
N LYS A 148 12.74 40.59 -34.02
CA LYS A 148 12.74 39.51 -33.01
C LYS A 148 11.97 39.92 -31.76
N THR A 149 11.28 38.95 -31.17
CA THR A 149 10.42 39.11 -29.98
C THR A 149 10.91 38.25 -28.84
N ASP A 150 10.79 38.73 -27.60
CA ASP A 150 11.19 38.01 -26.38
C ASP A 150 10.30 36.79 -26.09
N ARG A 151 9.07 36.78 -26.61
CA ARG A 151 8.09 35.72 -26.39
C ARG A 151 7.38 35.34 -27.69
N ARG A 152 6.98 34.07 -27.78
CA ARG A 152 6.17 33.55 -28.89
C ARG A 152 4.73 34.03 -28.74
N GLN A 153 4.14 34.48 -29.84
CA GLN A 153 2.72 34.77 -29.97
C GLN A 153 1.99 33.51 -30.43
#